data_AF-A0A6G4VFJ0-F1
#
_entry.id   AF-A0A6G4VFJ0-F1
#
_cell.length_a   1.000
_cell.length_b   1.000
_cell.length_c   1.000
_cell.angle_alpha   90.00
_cell.angle_beta   90.00
_cell.angle_gamma   90.00
#
_symmetry.space_group_name_H-M   'P 1'
#
loop_
_entity.id
_entity.type
_entity.pdbx_description
1 polymer ?
#
loop_
_entity_poly.entity_id
_entity_poly.type
_entity_poly.pdbx_seq_one_letter_code
_entity_poly.pdbx_strand_id
1 'polypeptide(L)'
;MLGGIVYGLWAAAIDREAGPITGWNVLLGVASGIAFMAFYLGLRLLAPHLVRELRAGAWAGFAGVAVGFLRSLTGASVLLAAAMGFVAAVSVFAVVFYRFYTTED
;
A
#
# COMPACT_ATOMS: atom_id res chain seq x y z
N MET A 1 -6.06 3.18 12.00
CA MET A 1 -5.44 4.42 12.51
C MET A 1 -3.93 4.26 12.62
N LEU A 2 -3.40 3.39 13.48
CA LEU A 2 -1.95 3.23 13.65
C LEU A 2 -1.19 2.88 12.36
N GLY A 3 -1.78 2.07 11.47
CA GLY A 3 -1.14 1.70 10.19
C GLY A 3 -0.81 2.91 9.29
N GLY A 4 -1.68 3.92 9.22
CA GLY A 4 -1.41 5.14 8.45
C GLY A 4 -0.27 5.97 9.01
N ILE A 5 -0.18 6.05 10.35
CA ILE A 5 0.90 6.77 11.03
C ILE A 5 2.23 6.07 10.74
N VAL A 6 2.28 4.75 10.93
CA VAL A 6 3.49 3.95 10.65
C VAL A 6 3.90 4.09 9.19
N TYR A 7 2.94 3.98 8.26
CA TYR A 7 3.20 4.11 6.82
C TYR A 7 3.74 5.50 6.45
N GLY A 8 3.13 6.56 6.96
CA GLY A 8 3.56 7.94 6.71
C GLY A 8 4.95 8.24 7.29
N LEU A 9 5.23 7.77 8.52
CA LEU A 9 6.55 7.89 9.13
C LEU A 9 7.61 7.15 8.31
N TRP A 10 7.27 5.97 7.79
CA TRP A 10 8.17 5.20 6.94
C TRP A 10 8.44 5.94 5.62
N ALA A 11 7.41 6.45 4.94
CA ALA A 11 7.55 7.21 3.71
C ALA A 11 8.48 8.43 3.88
N ALA A 12 8.26 9.22 4.94
CA ALA A 12 9.11 10.37 5.27
C ALA A 12 10.57 9.96 5.57
N ALA A 13 10.76 8.81 6.22
CA ALA A 13 12.08 8.30 6.55
C ALA A 13 12.85 7.79 5.33
N ILE A 14 12.17 7.17 4.37
CA ILE A 14 12.77 6.75 3.09
C ILE A 14 13.20 7.98 2.29
N ASP A 15 12.27 8.92 2.09
CA ASP A 15 12.50 10.12 1.26
C ASP A 15 13.65 11.00 1.78
N ARG A 16 13.90 10.99 3.10
CA ARG A 16 15.04 11.75 3.65
C ARG A 16 16.39 11.09 3.47
N GLU A 17 16.45 9.80 3.14
CA GLU A 17 17.70 9.04 2.97
C GLU A 17 18.72 9.28 4.11
N ALA A 18 18.26 9.19 5.37
CA ALA A 18 19.03 9.52 6.58
C ALA A 18 19.46 11.00 6.76
N GLY A 19 19.06 11.89 5.86
CA GLY A 19 19.22 13.34 5.96
C GLY A 19 18.41 14.00 7.09
N PRO A 20 18.52 15.35 7.21
CA PRO A 20 17.82 16.12 8.24
C PRO A 20 16.31 16.07 8.06
N ILE A 21 15.57 16.25 9.17
CA ILE A 21 14.11 16.38 9.11
C ILE A 21 13.79 17.75 8.51
N THR A 22 13.10 17.75 7.36
CA THR A 22 12.62 18.97 6.70
C THR A 22 11.09 19.03 6.73
N GLY A 23 10.52 20.22 6.52
CA GLY A 23 9.06 20.37 6.41
C GLY A 23 8.48 19.60 5.23
N TRP A 24 9.24 19.42 4.15
CA TRP A 24 8.80 18.67 2.96
C TRP A 24 8.58 17.19 3.27
N ASN A 25 9.55 16.54 3.91
CA ASN A 25 9.49 15.11 4.19
C ASN A 25 8.39 14.82 5.23
N VAL A 26 8.17 15.75 6.18
CA VAL A 26 7.04 15.69 7.11
C VAL A 26 5.71 15.79 6.37
N LEU A 27 5.57 16.76 5.46
CA LEU A 27 4.35 16.92 4.65
C LEU A 27 4.07 15.68 3.81
N LEU A 28 5.10 15.13 3.15
CA LEU A 28 5.01 13.89 2.38
C LEU A 28 4.57 12.72 3.26
N GLY A 29 5.15 12.56 4.45
CA GLY A 29 4.76 11.52 5.41
C GLY A 29 3.31 11.64 5.85
N VAL A 30 2.85 12.84 6.20
CA VAL A 30 1.45 13.09 6.60
C VAL A 30 0.50 12.81 5.42
N ALA A 31 0.80 13.35 4.23
CA ALA A 31 -0.03 13.16 3.05
C ALA A 31 -0.13 11.68 2.64
N SER A 32 0.99 10.95 2.65
CA SER A 32 1.02 9.52 2.32
C SER A 32 0.28 8.67 3.37
N GLY A 33 0.41 8.99 4.66
CA GLY A 33 -0.33 8.32 5.74
C GLY A 33 -1.84 8.54 5.64
N ILE A 34 -2.28 9.76 5.31
CA ILE A 34 -3.69 10.09 5.06
C ILE A 34 -4.20 9.33 3.84
N ALA A 35 -3.47 9.35 2.72
CA ALA A 35 -3.85 8.64 1.51
C ALA A 35 -3.98 7.13 1.78
N PHE A 36 -2.99 6.51 2.43
CA PHE A 36 -3.02 5.11 2.82
C PHE A 36 -4.27 4.77 3.65
N MET A 37 -4.58 5.58 4.66
CA MET A 37 -5.77 5.38 5.48
C MET A 37 -7.07 5.59 4.71
N ALA A 38 -7.14 6.58 3.83
CA ALA A 38 -8.32 6.84 3.01
C ALA A 38 -8.62 5.64 2.10
N PHE A 39 -7.61 5.12 1.40
CA PHE A 39 -7.75 3.91 0.58
C PHE A 39 -8.10 2.68 1.41
N TYR A 40 -7.44 2.49 2.56
CA TYR A 40 -7.73 1.38 3.45
C TYR A 40 -9.17 1.38 3.96
N LEU A 41 -9.67 2.56 4.38
CA LEU A 41 -11.05 2.71 4.84
C LEU A 41 -12.03 2.53 3.69
N GLY A 42 -11.77 3.13 2.53
CA GLY A 42 -12.57 2.93 1.32
C GLY A 42 -12.69 1.46 0.95
N LEU A 43 -11.58 0.72 0.97
CA LEU A 43 -11.58 -0.72 0.75
C LEU A 43 -12.35 -1.47 1.82
N ARG A 44 -12.19 -1.14 3.11
CA ARG A 44 -12.98 -1.80 4.16
C ARG A 44 -14.49 -1.61 3.98
N LEU A 45 -14.92 -0.45 3.49
CA LEU A 45 -16.34 -0.15 3.27
C LEU A 45 -16.88 -0.84 2.00
N LEU A 46 -16.08 -0.87 0.93
CA LEU A 46 -16.50 -1.39 -0.37
C LEU A 46 -16.30 -2.91 -0.50
N ALA A 47 -15.24 -3.48 0.08
CA ALA A 47 -14.85 -4.88 -0.07
C ALA A 47 -15.97 -5.89 0.24
N PRO A 48 -16.79 -5.73 1.31
CA PRO A 48 -17.88 -6.67 1.61
C PRO A 48 -18.94 -6.75 0.50
N HIS A 49 -19.11 -5.67 -0.28
CA HIS A 49 -20.09 -5.59 -1.36
C HIS A 49 -19.55 -6.13 -2.70
N LEU A 50 -18.26 -6.42 -2.78
CA LEU A 50 -17.64 -6.97 -3.98
C LEU A 50 -17.75 -8.50 -4.01
N VAL A 51 -17.91 -9.04 -5.21
CA VAL A 51 -17.71 -10.48 -5.47
C VAL A 51 -16.29 -10.88 -5.11
N ARG A 52 -16.11 -12.15 -4.74
CA ARG A 52 -14.86 -12.72 -4.20
C ARG A 52 -13.60 -12.32 -4.97
N GLU A 53 -13.64 -12.42 -6.31
CA GLU A 53 -12.50 -12.12 -7.18
C GLU A 53 -12.13 -10.63 -7.17
N LEU A 54 -13.13 -9.75 -7.29
CA LEU A 54 -12.94 -8.30 -7.22
C LEU A 54 -12.47 -7.86 -5.83
N ARG A 55 -12.97 -8.51 -4.77
CA ARG A 55 -12.53 -8.26 -3.40
C ARG A 55 -11.04 -8.60 -3.22
N ALA A 56 -10.62 -9.77 -3.70
CA ALA A 56 -9.22 -10.17 -3.67
C ALA A 56 -8.34 -9.21 -4.51
N GLY A 57 -8.79 -8.88 -5.72
CA GLY A 57 -8.12 -7.91 -6.60
C GLY A 57 -7.98 -6.53 -5.98
N ALA A 58 -8.99 -6.04 -5.28
CA ALA A 58 -8.97 -4.74 -4.62
C ALA A 58 -7.93 -4.68 -3.48
N TRP A 59 -7.88 -5.71 -2.62
CA TRP A 59 -6.86 -5.81 -1.58
C TRP A 59 -5.44 -5.97 -2.15
N ALA A 60 -5.29 -6.77 -3.19
CA ALA A 60 -4.02 -6.95 -3.90
C ALA A 60 -3.53 -5.66 -4.55
N GLY A 61 -4.40 -4.93 -5.25
CA GLY A 61 -4.08 -3.65 -5.88
C GLY A 61 -3.63 -2.61 -4.87
N PHE A 62 -4.32 -2.50 -3.74
CA PHE A 62 -3.92 -1.60 -2.66
C PHE A 62 -2.55 -1.95 -2.08
N ALA A 63 -2.29 -3.23 -1.80
CA ALA A 63 -0.99 -3.67 -1.30
C ALA A 63 0.13 -3.37 -2.31
N GLY A 64 -0.11 -3.64 -3.60
CA GLY A 64 0.84 -3.39 -4.66
C GLY A 64 1.17 -1.91 -4.84
N VAL A 65 0.16 -1.05 -4.86
CA VAL A 65 0.35 0.42 -4.96
C VAL A 65 1.08 0.95 -3.73
N ALA A 66 0.74 0.49 -2.53
CA ALA A 66 1.41 0.92 -1.30
C ALA A 66 2.90 0.56 -1.30
N VAL A 67 3.24 -0.69 -1.65
CA VAL A 67 4.65 -1.14 -1.72
C VAL A 67 5.40 -0.43 -2.86
N GLY A 68 4.78 -0.33 -4.04
CA GLY A 68 5.38 0.33 -5.20
C GLY A 68 5.66 1.82 -4.94
N PHE A 69 4.74 2.52 -4.27
CA PHE A 69 4.94 3.90 -3.85
C PHE A 69 6.15 4.05 -2.91
N LEU A 70 6.23 3.25 -1.84
CA LEU A 70 7.39 3.30 -0.94
C LEU A 70 8.71 3.02 -1.69
N ARG A 71 8.70 2.11 -2.67
CA ARG A 71 9.89 1.83 -3.48
C ARG A 71 10.26 3.00 -4.38
N SER A 72 9.28 3.73 -4.91
CA SER A 72 9.54 4.91 -5.75
C SER A 72 10.26 6.03 -4.99
N LEU A 73 10.09 6.10 -3.66
CA LEU A 73 10.75 7.08 -2.81
C LEU A 73 12.25 6.80 -2.59
N THR A 74 12.75 5.60 -2.90
CA THR A 74 14.18 5.25 -2.68
C THR A 74 15.10 5.66 -3.85
N GLY A 75 14.64 6.54 -4.75
CA GLY A 75 15.34 6.85 -6.01
C GLY A 75 15.44 5.67 -6.99
N ALA A 76 14.67 4.60 -6.78
CA ALA A 76 14.66 3.44 -7.68
C ALA A 76 14.04 3.80 -9.05
N SER A 77 14.44 3.08 -10.10
CA SER A 77 13.81 3.24 -11.41
C SER A 77 12.32 2.91 -11.35
N VAL A 78 11.53 3.57 -12.19
CA VAL A 78 10.07 3.35 -12.29
C VAL A 78 9.76 1.87 -12.52
N LEU A 79 10.54 1.20 -13.36
CA LEU A 79 10.40 -0.24 -13.63
C LEU A 79 10.58 -1.08 -12.36
N LEU A 80 11.58 -0.77 -11.53
CA LEU A 80 11.83 -1.52 -10.31
C LEU A 80 10.75 -1.27 -9.24
N ALA A 81 10.27 -0.04 -9.11
CA ALA A 81 9.16 0.29 -8.24
C ALA A 81 7.87 -0.43 -8.68
N ALA A 82 7.58 -0.43 -9.99
CA ALA A 82 6.45 -1.15 -10.56
C ALA A 82 6.58 -2.67 -10.36
N ALA A 83 7.76 -3.24 -10.58
CA ALA A 83 8.01 -4.66 -10.37
C ALA A 83 7.80 -5.08 -8.91
N MET A 84 8.32 -4.30 -7.94
CA MET A 84 8.11 -4.55 -6.52
C MET A 84 6.62 -4.46 -6.13
N GLY A 85 5.91 -3.44 -6.63
CA GLY A 85 4.48 -3.31 -6.43
C GLY A 85 3.71 -4.50 -7.04
N PHE A 86 4.09 -4.95 -8.24
CA PHE A 86 3.47 -6.10 -8.89
C PHE A 86 3.68 -7.40 -8.11
N VAL A 87 4.91 -7.66 -7.64
CA VAL A 87 5.22 -8.83 -6.81
C VAL A 87 4.39 -8.82 -5.52
N ALA A 88 4.28 -7.66 -4.86
CA ALA A 88 3.44 -7.52 -3.67
C ALA A 88 1.96 -7.78 -3.99
N ALA A 89 1.44 -7.22 -5.09
CA ALA A 89 0.06 -7.44 -5.51
C ALA A 89 -0.23 -8.92 -5.78
N VAL A 90 0.61 -9.60 -6.56
CA VAL A 90 0.44 -11.03 -6.88
C VAL A 90 0.49 -11.90 -5.62
N SER A 91 1.41 -11.60 -4.70
CA SER A 91 1.56 -12.34 -3.44
C SER A 91 0.32 -12.20 -2.56
N VAL A 92 -0.17 -10.96 -2.38
CA VAL A 92 -1.38 -10.70 -1.60
C VAL A 92 -2.62 -11.28 -2.29
N PHE A 93 -2.72 -11.16 -3.61
CA PHE A 93 -3.80 -11.78 -4.37
C PHE A 93 -3.85 -13.27 -4.14
N ALA A 94 -2.73 -13.99 -4.29
CA ALA A 94 -2.67 -15.43 -4.08
C ALA A 94 -3.16 -15.84 -2.68
N VAL A 95 -2.70 -15.16 -1.63
CA VAL A 95 -3.11 -15.45 -0.24
C VAL A 95 -4.59 -15.16 -0.01
N VAL A 96 -5.06 -13.98 -0.42
CA VAL A 96 -6.43 -13.53 -0.17
C VAL A 96 -7.43 -14.33 -1.01
N PHE A 97 -7.11 -14.58 -2.28
CA PHE A 97 -7.89 -15.41 -3.17
C PHE A 97 -8.01 -16.83 -2.61
N TYR A 98 -6.89 -17.45 -2.21
CA TYR A 98 -6.90 -18.78 -1.60
C TYR A 98 -7.76 -18.83 -0.34
N ARG A 99 -7.64 -17.83 0.54
CA ARG A 99 -8.44 -17.76 1.77
C ARG A 99 -9.93 -17.64 1.47
N PHE A 100 -10.33 -16.72 0.59
CA PHE A 100 -11.75 -16.57 0.26
C PHE A 100 -12.29 -17.79 -0.47
N TYR A 101 -11.46 -18.45 -1.29
CA TYR A 101 -11.85 -19.68 -1.95
C TYR A 101 -12.15 -20.79 -0.92
N THR A 102 -11.29 -20.96 0.08
CA THR A 102 -11.40 -22.04 1.08
C THR A 102 -12.37 -21.77 2.23
N THR A 103 -12.78 -20.51 2.46
CA THR A 103 -13.62 -20.13 3.63
C THR A 103 -15.06 -19.80 3.25
N GLU A 104 -15.32 -19.39 2.01
CA GLU A 104 -16.65 -18.98 1.55
C GLU A 104 -17.41 -20.11 0.82
N ASP A 105 -17.00 -21.38 1.02
CA ASP A 105 -17.67 -22.59 0.49
C ASP A 105 -18.77 -23.11 1.44
#